data_AF-A0A344PL04-F1
#
_entry.id   AF-A0A344PL04-F1
#
_cell.length_a   1.000
_cell.length_b   1.000
_cell.length_c   1.000
_cell.angle_alpha   90.00
_cell.angle_beta   90.00
_cell.angle_gamma   90.00
#
_symmetry.space_group_name_H-M   'P 1'
#
loop_
_entity.id
_entity.type
_entity.pdbx_description
1 polymer ?
#
loop_
_entity_poly.entity_id
_entity_poly.type
_entity_poly.pdbx_seq_one_letter_code
_entity_poly.pdbx_strand_id
1 'polypeptide(L)'
;MLIDLETAKETLRITHDDEDLKVQREAEMAEQIVVDYIKRPDHGWTAHTVPLHVQAAMVHVLHRIHDDPMGELEGGWLSPAAKDLLHRERDPALA
;
A
#
# COMPACT_ATOMS: atom_id res chain seq x y z
N MET A 1 -8.92 4.85 -1.24
CA MET A 1 -7.91 5.32 -0.29
C MET A 1 -8.11 4.68 1.07
N LEU A 2 -7.36 3.61 1.29
CA LEU A 2 -7.26 2.87 2.55
C LEU A 2 -6.27 3.51 3.54
N ILE A 3 -5.43 4.42 3.06
CA ILE A 3 -4.59 5.33 3.86
C ILE A 3 -4.86 6.73 3.33
N ASP A 4 -5.17 7.69 4.19
CA ASP A 4 -5.37 9.09 3.78
C ASP A 4 -4.05 9.82 3.52
N LEU A 5 -4.12 10.99 2.88
CA LEU A 5 -2.93 11.77 2.51
C LEU A 5 -2.12 12.21 3.73
N GLU A 6 -2.79 12.58 4.84
CA GLU A 6 -2.13 13.00 6.07
C GLU A 6 -1.30 11.85 6.67
N THR A 7 -1.91 10.66 6.76
CA THR A 7 -1.24 9.44 7.24
C THR A 7 -0.08 9.03 6.32
N ALA A 8 -0.25 9.15 5.01
CA ALA A 8 0.80 8.85 4.04
C ALA A 8 1.99 9.81 4.19
N LYS A 9 1.74 11.11 4.34
CA LYS A 9 2.77 12.13 4.59
C LYS A 9 3.50 11.89 5.91
N GLU A 10 2.77 11.61 6.99
CA GLU A 10 3.37 11.29 8.29
C GLU A 10 4.29 10.08 8.20
N THR A 11 3.83 9.03 7.53
CA THR A 11 4.59 7.79 7.29
C THR A 11 5.88 8.05 6.53
N LEU A 12 5.81 8.85 5.45
CA LEU A 12 6.96 9.22 4.63
C LEU A 12 7.81 10.36 5.24
N ARG A 13 7.40 10.91 6.38
CA ARG A 13 8.02 12.06 7.05
C ARG A 13 8.08 13.31 6.16
N ILE A 14 7.07 13.50 5.32
CA ILE A 14 6.91 14.67 4.46
C ILE A 14 6.05 15.70 5.20
N THR A 15 6.64 16.84 5.53
CA THR A 15 5.98 17.88 6.36
C THR A 15 5.49 19.09 5.55
N HIS A 16 5.61 19.04 4.23
CA HIS A 16 5.30 20.13 3.31
C HIS A 16 4.29 19.67 2.25
N ASP A 17 3.70 20.63 1.52
CA ASP A 17 2.49 20.39 0.71
C ASP A 17 2.74 20.37 -0.80
N ASP A 18 3.93 20.76 -1.26
CA ASP A 18 4.32 20.75 -2.68
C ASP A 18 4.43 19.33 -3.27
N GLU A 19 4.55 18.30 -2.42
CA GLU A 19 4.53 16.89 -2.83
C GLU A 19 3.17 16.20 -2.66
N ASP A 20 2.11 16.90 -2.24
CA ASP A 20 0.80 16.30 -1.93
C ASP A 20 0.25 15.44 -3.08
N LEU A 21 0.30 15.95 -4.32
CA LEU A 21 -0.17 15.24 -5.49
C LEU A 21 0.68 13.99 -5.81
N LYS A 22 1.97 14.03 -5.50
CA LYS A 22 2.88 12.89 -5.70
C LYS A 22 2.57 11.84 -4.64
N VAL A 23 2.54 12.22 -3.36
CA VAL A 23 2.25 11.31 -2.24
C VAL A 23 0.87 10.67 -2.39
N GLN A 24 -0.13 11.44 -2.82
CA GLN A 24 -1.46 10.90 -3.09
C GLN A 24 -1.42 9.80 -4.17
N ARG A 25 -0.71 10.03 -5.29
CA ARG A 25 -0.57 9.03 -6.36
C ARG A 25 0.18 7.78 -5.89
N GLU A 26 1.22 7.96 -5.08
CA GLU A 26 1.97 6.83 -4.50
C GLU A 26 1.10 6.01 -3.54
N ALA A 27 0.25 6.65 -2.74
CA ALA A 27 -0.71 5.99 -1.87
C ALA A 27 -1.80 5.22 -2.66
N GLU A 28 -2.36 5.84 -3.70
CA GLU A 28 -3.32 5.19 -4.61
C GLU A 28 -2.70 3.97 -5.31
N MET A 29 -1.44 4.09 -5.74
CA MET A 29 -0.68 2.99 -6.35
C MET A 29 -0.39 1.87 -5.34
N ALA A 30 -0.03 2.21 -4.11
CA ALA A 30 0.17 1.22 -3.04
C ALA A 30 -1.11 0.42 -2.75
N GLU A 31 -2.26 1.10 -2.69
CA GLU A 31 -3.57 0.46 -2.55
C GLU A 31 -3.85 -0.50 -3.70
N GLN A 32 -3.63 -0.06 -4.94
CA GLN A 32 -3.88 -0.90 -6.11
C GLN A 32 -3.01 -2.17 -6.12
N ILE A 33 -1.72 -2.05 -5.77
CA ILE A 33 -0.81 -3.20 -5.68
C ILE A 33 -1.27 -4.19 -4.60
N VAL A 34 -1.68 -3.69 -3.44
CA VAL A 34 -2.16 -4.53 -2.33
C VAL A 34 -3.48 -5.21 -2.69
N VAL A 35 -4.44 -4.48 -3.25
CA VAL A 35 -5.75 -5.02 -3.66
C VAL A 35 -5.60 -6.05 -4.78
N ASP A 36 -4.71 -5.80 -5.75
CA ASP A 36 -4.41 -6.77 -6.81
C ASP A 36 -3.77 -8.03 -6.26
N TYR A 37 -2.87 -7.92 -5.28
CA TYR A 37 -2.25 -9.10 -4.67
C TYR A 37 -3.27 -9.99 -3.93
N ILE A 38 -4.16 -9.38 -3.14
CA ILE A 38 -5.19 -10.12 -2.40
C ILE A 38 -6.33 -10.62 -3.30
N LYS A 39 -6.43 -10.12 -4.54
CA LYS A 39 -7.47 -10.46 -5.52
C LYS A 39 -8.90 -10.22 -4.99
N ARG A 40 -9.10 -9.20 -4.15
CA ARG A 40 -10.40 -8.85 -3.55
C ARG A 40 -10.74 -7.39 -3.84
N PRO A 41 -11.17 -7.05 -5.07
CA PRO A 41 -11.55 -5.68 -5.41
C PRO A 41 -12.75 -5.17 -4.58
N ASP A 42 -13.67 -6.06 -4.19
CA ASP A 42 -14.84 -5.74 -3.36
C ASP A 42 -14.58 -5.99 -1.88
N HIS A 43 -13.39 -5.64 -1.37
CA HIS A 43 -13.00 -5.89 0.02
C HIS A 43 -13.87 -5.10 1.05
N GLY A 44 -14.53 -4.02 0.63
CA GLY A 44 -15.44 -3.22 1.48
C GLY A 44 -14.77 -2.44 2.60
N TRP A 45 -13.44 -2.35 2.58
CA TRP A 45 -12.66 -1.64 3.60
C TRP A 45 -12.60 -0.14 3.32
N THR A 46 -12.54 0.62 4.39
CA THR A 46 -12.27 2.05 4.41
C THR A 46 -11.00 2.31 5.20
N ALA A 47 -10.50 3.54 5.19
CA ALA A 47 -9.36 3.94 6.03
C ALA A 47 -9.55 3.63 7.53
N HIS A 48 -10.79 3.49 8.00
CA HIS A 48 -11.11 3.18 9.40
C HIS A 48 -11.42 1.70 9.67
N THR A 49 -11.70 0.91 8.63
CA THR A 49 -12.10 -0.50 8.78
C THR A 49 -11.09 -1.48 8.17
N VAL A 50 -10.06 -0.97 7.49
CA VAL A 50 -8.96 -1.78 6.98
C VAL A 50 -8.27 -2.54 8.12
N PRO A 51 -8.02 -3.85 7.98
CA PRO A 51 -7.29 -4.60 8.99
C PRO A 51 -5.86 -4.04 9.18
N LEU A 52 -5.40 -3.97 10.43
CA LEU A 52 -4.09 -3.39 10.78
C LEU A 52 -2.90 -3.98 10.00
N HIS A 53 -2.97 -5.25 9.63
CA HIS A 53 -1.91 -5.91 8.86
C HIS A 53 -1.91 -5.55 7.38
N VAL A 54 -3.10 -5.27 6.81
CA VAL A 54 -3.22 -4.74 5.45
C VAL A 54 -2.69 -3.32 5.44
N GLN A 55 -3.02 -2.53 6.47
CA GLN A 55 -2.48 -1.18 6.65
C GLN A 55 -0.94 -1.21 6.76
N ALA A 56 -0.37 -2.13 7.56
CA ALA A 56 1.08 -2.30 7.66
C ALA A 56 1.72 -2.70 6.32
N ALA A 57 1.10 -3.61 5.56
CA ALA A 57 1.56 -3.98 4.23
C ALA A 57 1.51 -2.79 3.26
N MET A 58 0.44 -2.00 3.28
CA MET A 58 0.32 -0.79 2.47
C MET A 58 1.40 0.24 2.79
N VAL A 59 1.70 0.47 4.07
CA VAL A 59 2.81 1.36 4.50
C VAL A 59 4.15 0.86 3.96
N HIS A 60 4.40 -0.45 4.00
CA HIS A 60 5.61 -1.03 3.41
C HIS A 60 5.69 -0.80 1.90
N VAL A 61 4.59 -1.00 1.17
CA VAL A 61 4.54 -0.77 -0.27
C VAL A 61 4.74 0.70 -0.59
N LEU A 62 4.11 1.60 0.17
CA LEU A 62 4.24 3.05 0.02
C LEU A 62 5.71 3.50 0.16
N HIS A 63 6.40 3.04 1.21
CA HIS A 63 7.84 3.31 1.37
C HIS A 63 8.66 2.83 0.18
N ARG A 64 8.36 1.63 -0.34
CA ARG A 64 9.11 1.07 -1.48
C ARG A 64 8.85 1.81 -2.79
N ILE A 65 7.62 2.24 -3.05
CA ILE A 65 7.31 3.08 -4.21
C ILE A 65 8.07 4.40 -4.11
N HIS A 66 8.07 5.00 -2.92
CA HIS A 66 8.73 6.28 -2.69
C HIS A 66 10.25 6.19 -2.86
N ASP A 67 10.87 5.15 -2.29
CA ASP A 67 12.32 4.93 -2.32
C ASP A 67 12.80 4.39 -3.67
N ASP A 68 11.97 3.61 -4.37
CA ASP A 68 12.25 2.96 -5.65
C ASP A 68 11.03 3.01 -6.59
N PRO A 69 10.85 4.14 -7.28
CA PRO A 69 9.71 4.35 -8.18
C PRO A 69 9.68 3.43 -9.41
N MET A 70 10.78 2.71 -9.69
CA MET A 70 10.87 1.79 -10.83
C MET A 70 10.66 0.31 -10.42
N GLY A 71 10.67 0.01 -9.12
CA GLY A 71 10.44 -1.34 -8.60
C GLY A 71 11.62 -2.29 -8.85
N GLU A 72 12.83 -1.75 -8.96
CA GLU A 72 14.08 -2.47 -9.21
C GLU A 72 14.62 -3.20 -7.97
N LEU A 73 14.15 -2.85 -6.77
CA LEU A 73 14.50 -3.53 -5.52
C LEU A 73 14.04 -4.99 -5.53
N GLU A 74 14.80 -5.86 -4.86
CA GLU A 74 14.47 -7.28 -4.72
C GLU A 74 13.07 -7.49 -4.15
N GLY A 75 12.24 -8.27 -4.86
CA GLY A 75 10.83 -8.49 -4.52
C GLY A 75 9.87 -7.45 -5.09
N GLY A 76 10.35 -6.43 -5.81
CA GLY A 76 9.56 -5.34 -6.38
C GLY A 76 8.96 -4.44 -5.31
N TRP A 77 7.87 -3.74 -5.65
CA TRP A 77 7.12 -2.90 -4.68
C TRP A 77 6.45 -3.72 -3.56
N LEU A 78 6.18 -5.00 -3.80
CA LEU A 78 5.57 -5.89 -2.82
C LEU A 78 6.59 -6.92 -2.29
N SER A 79 7.31 -6.52 -1.24
CA SER A 79 8.34 -7.33 -0.60
C SER A 79 7.78 -8.66 -0.05
N PRO A 80 8.63 -9.68 0.17
CA PRO A 80 8.20 -10.93 0.80
C PRO A 80 7.49 -10.73 2.15
N ALA A 81 7.99 -9.81 2.99
CA ALA A 81 7.37 -9.49 4.27
C ALA A 81 5.95 -8.90 4.12
N ALA A 82 5.74 -8.02 3.12
CA ALA A 82 4.40 -7.49 2.83
C ALA A 82 3.46 -8.60 2.30
N LYS A 83 3.98 -9.53 1.51
CA LYS A 83 3.21 -10.70 1.03
C LYS A 83 2.76 -11.59 2.19
N ASP A 84 3.64 -11.85 3.16
CA ASP A 84 3.32 -12.67 4.33
C ASP A 84 2.19 -12.05 5.17
N LEU A 85 2.17 -10.72 5.32
CA LEU A 85 1.09 -10.00 6.00
C LEU A 85 -0.26 -10.16 5.27
N LEU A 86 -0.23 -10.16 3.93
CA LEU A 86 -1.42 -10.19 3.08
C LEU A 86 -1.89 -11.60 2.75
N HIS A 87 -1.08 -12.63 2.99
CA HIS A 87 -1.36 -14.00 2.55
C HIS A 87 -2.72 -14.53 3.04
N ARG A 88 -3.14 -14.13 4.26
CA ARG A 88 -4.44 -14.52 4.84
C ARG A 88 -5.65 -13.86 4.17
N GLU A 89 -5.47 -12.69 3.57
CA GLU A 89 -6.56 -11.95 2.94
C GLU A 89 -6.74 -12.33 1.48
N ARG A 90 -5.73 -12.99 0.90
CA ARG A 90 -5.74 -13.39 -0.50
C ARG A 90 -6.85 -14.40 -0.76
N ASP A 91 -7.70 -14.12 -1.74
CA ASP A 91 -8.70 -15.07 -2.21
C ASP A 91 -8.02 -16.25 -2.94
N PRO A 92 -8.07 -17.48 -2.42
CA PRO A 92 -7.44 -18.63 -3.05
C PRO A 92 -8.16 -19.08 -4.33
N ALA A 93 -9.41 -18.66 -4.55
CA ALA A 93 -10.20 -19.06 -5.72
C ALA A 93 -9.91 -18.21 -6.96
N LEU A 94 -9.25 -17.07 -6.81
CA LEU A 94 -8.88 -16.16 -7.89
C LEU A 94 -7.37 -16.32 -8.16
N ALA A 95 -7.04 -17.32 -8.99
CA ALA A 95 -5.68 -17.65 -9.42
C ALA A 95 -5.23 -16.81 -10.62
#